data_AF-A0AAN6W750-F1
#
_entry.id   AF-A0AAN6W750-F1
#
_cell.length_a   1.000
_cell.length_b   1.000
_cell.length_c   1.000
_cell.angle_alpha   90.00
_cell.angle_beta   90.00
_cell.angle_gamma   90.00
#
_symmetry.space_group_name_H-M   'P 1'
#
loop_
_entity.id
_entity.type
_entity.pdbx_description
1 polymer ?
#
loop_
_entity_poly.entity_id
_entity_poly.type
_entity_poly.pdbx_seq_one_letter_code
_entity_poly.pdbx_strand_id
1 'polypeptide(L)'
;MLAPSSSRALLRRPPFPTRMRGQSPIVGAHWLRTVSHRRQLSTATAAATANASVHNVEPIQDNAKRQQWARQVLQDAVAATAPRHNWSKEETAIIYHQPLMDLAFQAAQVHRRFHDPSEVQLCTLMNIKTGGCSEDCSYCAQSTRYQKGTGLKAKRVETVESVLEAARVAKANGSTRFCMGAAWRDMRGRNNSLRNVKEMVSGVRAMGMEVCVTLGMIDADQARELREAGLTAYNHNLDTSREFYPSIISTRTYDERLATLGHVRDAGINVCSGGILGLGETDQDRIGLLHTAATLPSHPESFPVNALVPIKGTPLGDRKPIEFTSMLRTIAAARIIMPTTIIRIAAGRKTMTEEQQAMCFMAGANAVFTGEKMLTTDCNGWDDDAVLFERWGLQPMKSFAKSAAPDS
;
A
#
# COMPACT_ATOMS: atom_id res chain seq x y z
N MET A 1 40.94 33.42 -48.36
CA MET A 1 40.79 34.77 -47.78
C MET A 1 40.06 34.60 -46.46
N LEU A 2 40.83 34.41 -45.39
CA LEU A 2 41.16 35.43 -44.38
C LEU A 2 40.06 35.56 -43.32
N ALA A 3 40.28 34.87 -42.19
CA ALA A 3 40.03 35.49 -40.88
C ALA A 3 40.95 36.71 -40.73
N PRO A 4 40.69 37.66 -39.80
CA PRO A 4 41.25 37.47 -38.45
C PRO A 4 40.53 38.16 -37.27
N SER A 5 40.99 37.76 -36.07
CA SER A 5 41.33 38.55 -34.85
C SER A 5 40.22 39.28 -34.07
N SER A 6 39.93 39.02 -32.79
CA SER A 6 40.73 38.90 -31.54
C SER A 6 41.09 40.23 -30.85
N SER A 7 40.67 40.41 -29.58
CA SER A 7 41.45 40.92 -28.42
C SER A 7 40.51 41.00 -27.19
N ARG A 8 40.74 40.25 -26.08
CA ARG A 8 41.64 40.52 -24.91
C ARG A 8 41.33 41.86 -24.22
N ALA A 9 41.36 42.06 -22.90
CA ALA A 9 41.50 41.28 -21.66
C ALA A 9 41.46 42.33 -20.50
N LEU A 10 41.55 41.87 -19.23
CA LEU A 10 41.96 42.56 -17.97
C LEU A 10 40.83 42.71 -16.92
N LEU A 11 40.77 41.85 -15.88
CA LEU A 11 41.54 41.85 -14.61
C LEU A 11 41.27 43.06 -13.70
N ARG A 12 40.69 42.81 -12.51
CA ARG A 12 41.18 43.27 -11.19
C ARG A 12 40.29 42.78 -10.01
N ARG A 13 40.93 42.07 -9.07
CA ARG A 13 40.61 41.97 -7.62
C ARG A 13 41.75 42.69 -6.87
N PRO A 14 41.73 42.79 -5.52
CA PRO A 14 40.82 43.43 -4.56
C PRO A 14 41.56 44.61 -3.86
N PRO A 15 41.13 45.13 -2.67
CA PRO A 15 41.73 44.61 -1.42
C PRO A 15 40.87 44.70 -0.13
N PHE A 16 41.26 43.93 0.88
CA PHE A 16 41.02 44.12 2.35
C PHE A 16 41.94 45.27 2.87
N PRO A 17 41.75 45.94 4.06
CA PRO A 17 41.89 45.29 5.39
C PRO A 17 41.26 45.94 6.67
N THR A 18 41.38 45.18 7.79
CA THR A 18 41.67 45.54 9.21
C THR A 18 40.66 46.15 10.23
N ARG A 19 40.36 45.34 11.27
CA ARG A 19 40.42 45.52 12.77
C ARG A 19 40.11 46.89 13.44
N MET A 20 39.23 46.89 14.46
CA MET A 20 39.55 46.93 15.92
C MET A 20 38.33 47.06 16.88
N ARG A 21 38.37 46.25 17.96
CA ARG A 21 38.07 46.47 19.42
C ARG A 21 36.72 46.99 19.98
N GLY A 22 36.30 46.31 21.07
CA GLY A 22 35.48 46.79 22.22
C GLY A 22 34.58 45.68 22.81
N GLN A 23 35.03 44.87 23.79
CA GLN A 23 34.73 44.94 25.26
C GLN A 23 33.22 44.76 25.62
N SER A 24 32.71 43.95 26.56
CA SER A 24 33.23 43.11 27.68
C SER A 24 32.04 42.22 28.25
N PRO A 25 32.09 41.51 29.42
CA PRO A 25 32.03 40.03 29.50
C PRO A 25 30.96 39.44 30.47
N ILE A 26 31.20 38.22 31.01
CA ILE A 26 30.59 37.44 32.16
C ILE A 26 29.98 36.11 31.62
N VAL A 27 30.32 34.85 31.99
CA VAL A 27 30.73 34.10 33.21
C VAL A 27 31.62 32.92 32.70
N GLY A 28 32.79 32.54 33.24
CA GLY A 28 33.07 31.92 34.55
C GLY A 28 33.04 30.38 34.47
N ALA A 29 34.22 29.75 34.51
CA ALA A 29 34.45 28.31 34.40
C ALA A 29 34.92 27.67 35.72
N HIS A 30 35.02 26.33 35.69
CA HIS A 30 35.61 25.36 36.65
C HIS A 30 34.60 24.67 37.61
N TRP A 31 34.77 23.41 38.07
CA TRP A 31 35.92 22.53 38.27
C TRP A 31 35.53 21.04 38.13
N LEU A 32 36.45 20.21 37.64
CA LEU A 32 36.45 18.74 37.75
C LEU A 32 36.85 18.29 39.17
N ARG A 33 36.22 17.24 39.70
CA ARG A 33 36.88 16.29 40.62
C ARG A 33 36.13 14.96 40.70
N THR A 34 36.86 13.91 40.34
CA THR A 34 36.60 12.48 40.54
C THR A 34 36.84 12.09 42.00
N VAL A 35 35.99 11.24 42.59
CA VAL A 35 36.38 10.29 43.66
C VAL A 35 35.53 9.01 43.55
N SER A 36 36.20 7.88 43.72
CA SER A 36 35.73 6.49 43.71
C SER A 36 34.74 6.17 44.84
N HIS A 37 33.91 5.13 44.69
CA HIS A 37 33.83 4.09 45.74
C HIS A 37 33.25 2.76 45.26
N ARG A 38 33.86 1.71 45.83
CA ARG A 38 33.73 0.26 45.64
C ARG A 38 32.30 -0.28 45.82
N ARG A 39 31.99 -1.29 44.99
CA ARG A 39 31.03 -2.36 45.28
C ARG A 39 31.55 -3.27 46.40
N GLN A 40 30.71 -3.60 47.38
CA GLN A 40 30.85 -4.77 48.23
C GLN A 40 29.50 -5.50 48.30
N LEU A 41 29.56 -6.81 48.04
CA LEU A 41 28.51 -7.79 48.32
C LEU A 41 28.50 -8.12 49.80
N SER A 42 27.32 -8.30 50.41
CA SER A 42 27.14 -9.27 51.51
C SER A 42 25.66 -9.56 51.82
N THR A 43 25.28 -10.83 51.66
CA THR A 43 24.44 -11.68 52.52
C THR A 43 23.09 -11.17 53.07
N ALA A 44 22.00 -11.83 52.64
CA ALA A 44 20.88 -12.16 53.53
C ALA A 44 20.27 -13.51 53.13
N THR A 45 20.20 -14.41 54.10
CA THR A 45 19.68 -15.78 53.99
C THR A 45 18.21 -15.83 54.37
N ALA A 46 17.45 -16.61 53.60
CA ALA A 46 16.24 -17.39 53.94
C ALA A 46 15.01 -16.71 54.59
N ALA A 47 13.91 -16.69 53.85
CA ALA A 47 12.59 -17.06 54.36
C ALA A 47 11.77 -17.68 53.24
N ALA A 48 11.47 -18.98 53.39
CA ALA A 48 10.61 -19.73 52.50
C ALA A 48 9.16 -19.21 52.61
N THR A 49 8.56 -18.86 51.48
CA THR A 49 7.11 -18.89 51.32
C THR A 49 6.81 -19.65 50.03
N ALA A 50 6.23 -20.83 50.21
CA ALA A 50 5.66 -21.60 49.14
C ALA A 50 4.48 -20.80 48.54
N ASN A 51 4.54 -20.56 47.24
CA ASN A 51 3.36 -20.35 46.43
C ASN A 51 3.62 -20.93 45.05
N ALA A 52 3.28 -22.21 44.90
CA ALA A 52 3.12 -22.83 43.61
C ALA A 52 1.86 -22.22 42.96
N SER A 53 2.05 -21.23 42.09
CA SER A 53 1.00 -20.83 41.17
C SER A 53 0.91 -21.87 40.06
N VAL A 54 -0.19 -22.60 40.11
CA VAL A 54 -0.64 -23.61 39.16
C VAL A 54 -0.46 -23.09 37.73
N HIS A 55 0.42 -23.75 36.99
CA HIS A 55 0.39 -23.71 35.53
C HIS A 55 -0.99 -24.23 35.09
N ASN A 56 -1.83 -23.35 34.55
CA ASN A 56 -2.96 -23.79 33.73
C ASN A 56 -2.40 -24.45 32.47
N VAL A 57 -2.10 -25.74 32.58
CA VAL A 57 -1.83 -26.60 31.41
C VAL A 57 -3.18 -26.84 30.76
N GLU A 58 -3.45 -26.20 29.62
CA GLU A 58 -4.61 -26.53 28.79
C GLU A 58 -4.64 -28.06 28.58
N PRO A 59 -5.82 -28.71 28.66
CA PRO A 59 -5.89 -30.16 28.51
C PRO A 59 -5.25 -30.61 27.20
N ILE A 60 -4.38 -31.62 27.23
CA ILE A 60 -3.67 -32.16 26.06
C ILE A 60 -4.65 -32.52 24.91
N GLN A 61 -5.85 -32.97 25.25
CA GLN A 61 -6.91 -33.28 24.28
C GLN A 61 -7.46 -32.04 23.54
N ASP A 62 -7.53 -30.90 24.22
CA ASP A 62 -7.95 -29.63 23.61
C ASP A 62 -6.88 -29.15 22.62
N ASN A 63 -5.60 -29.24 22.98
CA ASN A 63 -4.50 -28.93 22.08
C ASN A 63 -4.46 -29.86 20.84
N ALA A 64 -4.63 -31.18 21.02
CA ALA A 64 -4.68 -32.14 19.91
C ALA A 64 -5.84 -31.86 18.95
N LYS A 65 -7.04 -31.54 19.47
CA LYS A 65 -8.20 -31.16 18.65
C LYS A 65 -7.96 -29.85 17.90
N ARG A 66 -7.39 -28.83 18.56
CA ARG A 66 -7.03 -27.55 17.90
C ARG A 66 -6.01 -27.76 16.78
N GLN A 67 -5.00 -28.60 17.00
CA GLN A 67 -4.01 -28.94 15.97
C GLN A 67 -4.61 -29.72 14.80
N GLN A 68 -5.53 -30.65 15.07
CA GLN A 68 -6.26 -31.36 14.03
C GLN A 68 -7.13 -30.41 13.21
N TRP A 69 -7.88 -29.53 13.87
CA TRP A 69 -8.69 -28.52 13.20
C TRP A 69 -7.82 -27.56 12.37
N ALA A 70 -6.71 -27.07 12.90
CA ALA A 70 -5.79 -26.22 12.15
C ALA A 70 -5.26 -26.90 10.89
N ARG A 71 -4.88 -28.19 10.97
CA ARG A 71 -4.49 -28.96 9.78
C ARG A 71 -5.62 -29.07 8.77
N GLN A 72 -6.85 -29.31 9.23
CA GLN A 72 -8.02 -29.38 8.36
C GLN A 72 -8.27 -28.05 7.65
N VAL A 73 -8.25 -26.93 8.37
CA VAL A 73 -8.41 -25.58 7.80
C VAL A 73 -7.39 -25.33 6.69
N LEU A 74 -6.12 -25.69 6.92
CA LEU A 74 -5.06 -25.53 5.92
C LEU A 74 -5.28 -26.43 4.70
N GLN A 75 -5.62 -27.70 4.91
CA GLN A 75 -5.89 -28.65 3.84
C GLN A 75 -7.06 -28.18 2.97
N ASP A 76 -8.16 -27.78 3.58
CA ASP A 76 -9.35 -27.29 2.88
C ASP A 76 -9.06 -26.00 2.12
N ALA A 77 -8.32 -25.07 2.72
CA ALA A 77 -7.93 -23.81 2.08
C ALA A 77 -7.08 -24.04 0.83
N VAL A 78 -6.08 -24.93 0.91
CA VAL A 78 -5.15 -25.22 -0.19
C VAL A 78 -5.79 -26.10 -1.27
N ALA A 79 -6.73 -26.96 -0.90
CA ALA A 79 -7.48 -27.81 -1.82
C ALA A 79 -8.69 -27.11 -2.45
N ALA A 80 -9.00 -25.87 -2.06
CA ALA A 80 -10.16 -25.13 -2.54
C ALA A 80 -10.23 -25.05 -4.07
N THR A 81 -11.42 -25.29 -4.61
CA THR A 81 -11.75 -25.18 -6.04
C THR A 81 -12.70 -24.01 -6.34
N ALA A 82 -13.23 -23.37 -5.29
CA ALA A 82 -14.07 -22.17 -5.36
C ALA A 82 -13.78 -21.25 -4.15
N PRO A 83 -14.02 -19.92 -4.27
CA PRO A 83 -13.90 -19.02 -3.14
C PRO A 83 -15.02 -19.25 -2.11
N ARG A 84 -14.70 -19.04 -0.83
CA ARG A 84 -15.67 -18.94 0.28
C ARG A 84 -15.50 -17.61 1.00
N HIS A 85 -16.56 -17.13 1.64
CA HIS A 85 -16.62 -15.79 2.26
C HIS A 85 -16.86 -15.82 3.78
N ASN A 86 -16.82 -17.01 4.40
CA ASN A 86 -17.16 -17.23 5.80
C ASN A 86 -15.92 -17.56 6.66
N TRP A 87 -14.78 -16.99 6.31
CA TRP A 87 -13.53 -17.16 7.09
C TRP A 87 -13.72 -16.62 8.51
N SER A 88 -13.29 -17.40 9.51
CA SER A 88 -13.14 -16.86 10.86
C SER A 88 -11.79 -16.14 11.01
N LYS A 89 -11.66 -15.26 12.03
CA LYS A 89 -10.37 -14.62 12.37
C LYS A 89 -9.33 -15.67 12.73
N GLU A 90 -9.73 -16.73 13.44
CA GLU A 90 -8.87 -17.84 13.85
C GLU A 90 -8.41 -18.67 12.64
N GLU A 91 -9.29 -18.98 11.69
CA GLU A 91 -8.91 -19.66 10.44
C GLU A 91 -7.89 -18.83 9.65
N THR A 92 -8.12 -17.52 9.56
CA THR A 92 -7.21 -16.56 8.91
C THR A 92 -5.86 -16.53 9.63
N ALA A 93 -5.85 -16.56 10.96
CA ALA A 93 -4.64 -16.59 11.77
C ALA A 93 -3.85 -17.90 11.59
N ILE A 94 -4.54 -19.05 11.52
CA ILE A 94 -3.94 -20.36 11.26
C ILE A 94 -3.17 -20.34 9.93
N ILE A 95 -3.77 -19.80 8.87
CA ILE A 95 -3.11 -19.64 7.57
C ILE A 95 -1.95 -18.66 7.67
N TYR A 96 -2.18 -17.47 8.24
CA TYR A 96 -1.19 -16.41 8.29
C TYR A 96 0.08 -16.81 9.06
N HIS A 97 -0.04 -17.59 10.15
CA HIS A 97 1.09 -17.97 11.01
C HIS A 97 1.83 -19.25 10.58
N GLN A 98 1.51 -19.84 9.44
CA GLN A 98 2.27 -20.98 8.91
C GLN A 98 3.77 -20.65 8.73
N PRO A 99 4.66 -21.68 8.72
CA PRO A 99 6.03 -21.47 8.29
C PRO A 99 6.07 -20.78 6.91
N LEU A 100 6.90 -19.75 6.78
CA LEU A 100 6.81 -18.82 5.64
C LEU A 100 7.00 -19.51 4.28
N MET A 101 7.90 -20.49 4.22
CA MET A 101 8.16 -21.25 2.99
C MET A 101 6.98 -22.13 2.60
N ASP A 102 6.37 -22.82 3.58
CA ASP A 102 5.19 -23.64 3.35
C ASP A 102 4.00 -22.77 2.92
N LEU A 103 3.82 -21.62 3.58
CA LEU A 103 2.79 -20.64 3.24
C LEU A 103 2.94 -20.15 1.79
N ALA A 104 4.16 -19.77 1.38
CA ALA A 104 4.43 -19.31 0.03
C ALA A 104 4.21 -20.42 -1.02
N PHE A 105 4.65 -21.65 -0.72
CA PHE A 105 4.44 -22.80 -1.60
C PHE A 105 2.96 -23.15 -1.77
N GLN A 106 2.20 -23.17 -0.68
CA GLN A 106 0.75 -23.40 -0.71
C GLN A 106 0.00 -22.29 -1.45
N ALA A 107 0.40 -21.03 -1.25
CA ALA A 107 -0.17 -19.91 -1.98
C ALA A 107 0.11 -20.02 -3.49
N ALA A 108 1.30 -20.49 -3.89
CA ALA A 108 1.63 -20.77 -5.28
C ALA A 108 0.74 -21.87 -5.89
N GLN A 109 0.44 -22.93 -5.13
CA GLN A 109 -0.48 -23.99 -5.56
C GLN A 109 -1.90 -23.45 -5.80
N VAL A 110 -2.41 -22.63 -4.86
CA VAL A 110 -3.71 -21.96 -5.01
C VAL A 110 -3.66 -21.02 -6.22
N HIS A 111 -2.62 -20.21 -6.36
CA HIS A 111 -2.49 -19.26 -7.47
C HIS A 111 -2.60 -19.95 -8.84
N ARG A 112 -1.84 -21.02 -9.05
CA ARG A 112 -1.85 -21.80 -10.29
C ARG A 112 -3.19 -22.48 -10.61
N ARG A 113 -4.04 -22.68 -9.61
CA ARG A 113 -5.39 -23.24 -9.81
C ARG A 113 -6.39 -22.20 -10.29
N PHE A 114 -6.25 -20.94 -9.86
CA PHE A 114 -7.25 -19.89 -10.08
C PHE A 114 -6.81 -18.78 -11.06
N HIS A 115 -5.53 -18.78 -11.46
CA HIS A 115 -4.92 -17.77 -12.30
C HIS A 115 -3.88 -18.41 -13.23
N ASP A 116 -3.66 -17.78 -14.40
CA ASP A 116 -2.46 -18.04 -15.18
C ASP A 116 -1.25 -17.47 -14.42
N PRO A 117 -0.29 -18.31 -13.98
CA PRO A 117 0.86 -17.87 -13.19
C PRO A 117 1.88 -17.05 -13.97
N SER A 118 1.78 -17.02 -15.31
CA SER A 118 2.63 -16.18 -16.16
C SER A 118 2.07 -14.78 -16.36
N GLU A 119 0.78 -14.54 -16.07
CA GLU A 119 0.13 -13.26 -16.34
C GLU A 119 0.15 -12.32 -15.13
N VAL A 120 0.65 -11.09 -15.35
CA VAL A 120 0.64 -10.01 -14.36
C VAL A 120 -0.11 -8.81 -14.90
N GLN A 121 -1.10 -8.32 -14.15
CA GLN A 121 -1.84 -7.11 -14.54
C GLN A 121 -0.98 -5.85 -14.34
N LEU A 122 -0.85 -5.08 -15.42
CA LEU A 122 -0.13 -3.81 -15.42
C LEU A 122 -1.10 -2.63 -15.30
N CYS A 123 -0.95 -1.87 -14.22
CA CYS A 123 -1.75 -0.66 -13.98
C CYS A 123 -0.88 0.60 -14.00
N THR A 124 -1.26 1.65 -14.71
CA THR A 124 -0.63 2.98 -14.52
C THR A 124 -1.55 3.87 -13.69
N LEU A 125 -0.98 4.66 -12.78
CA LEU A 125 -1.72 5.54 -11.89
C LEU A 125 -1.32 7.01 -12.12
N MET A 126 -2.31 7.87 -12.32
CA MET A 126 -2.12 9.32 -12.39
C MET A 126 -2.77 10.01 -11.19
N ASN A 127 -2.04 10.94 -10.56
CA ASN A 127 -2.58 11.83 -9.54
C ASN A 127 -3.32 13.01 -10.18
N ILE A 128 -4.62 12.84 -10.47
CA ILE A 128 -5.43 13.85 -11.15
C ILE A 128 -5.76 15.06 -10.29
N LYS A 129 -5.58 14.98 -8.96
CA LYS A 129 -5.67 16.13 -8.05
C LYS A 129 -4.71 15.92 -6.89
N THR A 130 -3.60 16.66 -6.90
CA THR A 130 -2.53 16.54 -5.90
C THR A 130 -2.72 17.46 -4.68
N GLY A 131 -2.51 16.93 -3.48
CA GLY A 131 -2.43 17.70 -2.24
C GLY A 131 -3.76 18.34 -1.81
N GLY A 132 -3.79 19.12 -0.73
CA GLY A 132 -5.02 19.81 -0.30
C GLY A 132 -6.13 18.86 0.18
N CYS A 133 -5.77 17.69 0.72
CA CYS A 133 -6.73 16.75 1.31
C CYS A 133 -7.00 17.10 2.77
N SER A 134 -8.27 17.11 3.17
CA SER A 134 -8.70 17.43 4.56
C SER A 134 -8.42 16.31 5.56
N GLU A 135 -8.22 15.09 5.06
CA GLU A 135 -8.00 13.90 5.87
C GLU A 135 -6.65 13.94 6.60
N ASP A 136 -6.55 13.22 7.70
CA ASP A 136 -5.41 13.24 8.63
C ASP A 136 -4.54 11.98 8.59
N CYS A 137 -4.65 11.15 7.53
CA CYS A 137 -3.95 9.87 7.44
C CYS A 137 -2.44 10.03 7.73
N SER A 138 -1.97 9.41 8.81
CA SER A 138 -0.61 9.61 9.36
C SER A 138 0.54 9.22 8.41
N TYR A 139 0.25 8.50 7.32
CA TYR A 139 1.21 8.12 6.28
C TYR A 139 1.18 9.04 5.04
N CYS A 140 0.15 9.87 4.86
CA CYS A 140 -0.15 10.47 3.57
C CYS A 140 0.44 11.88 3.42
N ALA A 141 1.34 12.07 2.46
CA ALA A 141 1.93 13.37 2.16
C ALA A 141 0.94 14.40 1.61
N GLN A 142 -0.24 13.96 1.15
CA GLN A 142 -1.25 14.84 0.54
C GLN A 142 -2.17 15.52 1.56
N SER A 143 -2.08 15.14 2.84
CA SER A 143 -2.84 15.75 3.93
C SER A 143 -2.40 17.20 4.17
N THR A 144 -3.38 18.11 4.28
CA THR A 144 -3.11 19.51 4.68
C THR A 144 -2.55 19.61 6.10
N ARG A 145 -2.79 18.62 6.96
CA ARG A 145 -2.27 18.56 8.34
C ARG A 145 -0.74 18.53 8.36
N TYR A 146 -0.12 17.92 7.35
CA TYR A 146 1.33 17.68 7.28
C TYR A 146 2.00 18.44 6.13
N GLN A 147 1.27 19.34 5.45
CA GLN A 147 1.75 20.01 4.24
C GLN A 147 3.05 20.80 4.46
N LYS A 148 3.18 21.47 5.62
CA LYS A 148 4.41 22.21 5.96
C LYS A 148 5.63 21.31 6.09
N GLY A 149 5.47 20.13 6.70
CA GLY A 149 6.56 19.18 6.92
C GLY A 149 6.93 18.43 5.65
N THR A 150 5.95 18.08 4.83
CA THR A 150 6.15 17.31 3.58
C THR A 150 6.60 18.18 2.41
N GLY A 151 6.34 19.49 2.46
CA GLY A 151 6.64 20.43 1.37
C GLY A 151 5.79 20.21 0.11
N LEU A 152 4.78 19.33 0.16
CA LEU A 152 3.95 19.03 -1.00
C LEU A 152 3.11 20.25 -1.41
N LYS A 153 3.25 20.69 -2.66
CA LYS A 153 2.45 21.77 -3.23
C LYS A 153 1.15 21.21 -3.82
N ALA A 154 0.03 21.72 -3.35
CA ALA A 154 -1.27 21.37 -3.91
C ALA A 154 -1.39 21.88 -5.36
N LYS A 155 -2.02 21.09 -6.22
CA LYS A 155 -2.30 21.44 -7.61
C LYS A 155 -3.79 21.43 -7.86
N ARG A 156 -4.22 22.17 -8.90
CA ARG A 156 -5.59 22.07 -9.41
C ARG A 156 -5.81 20.68 -10.00
N VAL A 157 -7.08 20.32 -10.18
CA VAL A 157 -7.42 19.09 -10.89
C VAL A 157 -6.88 19.16 -12.32
N GLU A 158 -6.35 18.06 -12.82
CA GLU A 158 -5.84 17.93 -14.17
C GLU A 158 -6.99 18.04 -15.19
N THR A 159 -6.66 18.49 -16.40
CA THR A 159 -7.65 18.59 -17.48
C THR A 159 -7.97 17.21 -18.04
N VAL A 160 -9.17 17.05 -18.62
CA VAL A 160 -9.57 15.79 -19.28
C VAL A 160 -8.52 15.40 -20.33
N GLU A 161 -8.12 16.33 -21.21
CA GLU A 161 -7.13 16.03 -22.25
C GLU A 161 -5.77 15.59 -21.69
N SER A 162 -5.29 16.23 -20.61
CA SER A 162 -4.02 15.81 -19.98
C SER A 162 -4.09 14.39 -19.43
N VAL A 163 -5.24 13.98 -18.91
CA VAL A 163 -5.47 12.63 -18.39
C VAL A 163 -5.56 11.62 -19.53
N LEU A 164 -6.27 11.96 -20.61
CA LEU A 164 -6.37 11.09 -21.79
C LEU A 164 -5.02 10.91 -22.46
N GLU A 165 -4.18 11.95 -22.53
CA GLU A 165 -2.84 11.82 -23.08
C GLU A 165 -1.95 10.89 -22.24
N ALA A 166 -1.98 11.05 -20.91
CA ALA A 166 -1.27 10.13 -20.02
C ALA A 166 -1.78 8.68 -20.15
N ALA A 167 -3.07 8.48 -20.38
CA ALA A 167 -3.65 7.16 -20.63
C ALA A 167 -3.19 6.56 -21.96
N ARG A 168 -3.07 7.36 -23.04
CA ARG A 168 -2.51 6.91 -24.32
C ARG A 168 -1.06 6.44 -24.17
N VAL A 169 -0.25 7.20 -23.44
CA VAL A 169 1.14 6.81 -23.13
C VAL A 169 1.17 5.51 -22.33
N ALA A 170 0.36 5.38 -21.29
CA ALA A 170 0.29 4.16 -20.49
C ALA A 170 -0.11 2.93 -21.33
N LYS A 171 -1.11 3.09 -22.21
CA LYS A 171 -1.57 2.04 -23.14
C LYS A 171 -0.46 1.62 -24.09
N ALA A 172 0.25 2.59 -24.69
CA ALA A 172 1.35 2.32 -25.61
C ALA A 172 2.49 1.53 -24.93
N ASN A 173 2.67 1.71 -23.62
CA ASN A 173 3.61 0.97 -22.79
C ASN A 173 3.00 -0.30 -22.14
N GLY A 174 1.92 -0.84 -22.71
CA GLY A 174 1.39 -2.16 -22.31
C GLY A 174 0.53 -2.19 -21.05
N SER A 175 0.21 -1.04 -20.45
CA SER A 175 -0.72 -1.01 -19.31
C SER A 175 -2.12 -1.39 -19.74
N THR A 176 -2.79 -2.23 -18.94
CA THR A 176 -4.13 -2.72 -19.25
C THR A 176 -5.24 -2.08 -18.43
N ARG A 177 -4.86 -1.41 -17.33
CA ARG A 177 -5.75 -0.58 -16.50
C ARG A 177 -5.12 0.78 -16.23
N PHE A 178 -5.87 1.86 -16.44
CA PHE A 178 -5.47 3.21 -16.07
C PHE A 178 -6.23 3.68 -14.83
N CYS A 179 -5.50 4.13 -13.82
CA CYS A 179 -6.04 4.51 -12.52
C CYS A 179 -5.89 6.03 -12.31
N MET A 180 -6.90 6.68 -11.75
CA MET A 180 -6.89 8.10 -11.44
C MET A 180 -7.14 8.33 -9.95
N GLY A 181 -6.18 8.97 -9.27
CA GLY A 181 -6.29 9.30 -7.85
C GLY A 181 -6.49 10.77 -7.61
N ALA A 182 -7.42 11.12 -6.72
CA ALA A 182 -7.66 12.49 -6.29
C ALA A 182 -7.50 12.62 -4.78
N ALA A 183 -6.80 13.67 -4.35
CA ALA A 183 -6.61 14.01 -2.93
C ALA A 183 -7.88 14.67 -2.35
N TRP A 184 -9.00 13.96 -2.35
CA TRP A 184 -10.27 14.37 -1.76
C TRP A 184 -10.66 13.42 -0.64
N ARG A 185 -11.40 13.94 0.34
CA ARG A 185 -12.11 13.13 1.35
C ARG A 185 -13.26 12.36 0.71
N ASP A 186 -14.11 13.10 0.01
CA ASP A 186 -15.35 12.65 -0.59
C ASP A 186 -15.70 13.53 -1.80
N MET A 187 -16.77 13.14 -2.49
CA MET A 187 -17.32 13.84 -3.65
C MET A 187 -18.46 14.82 -3.32
N ARG A 188 -18.75 15.09 -2.05
CA ARG A 188 -19.84 16.00 -1.66
C ARG A 188 -19.55 17.42 -2.13
N GLY A 189 -20.52 18.02 -2.82
CA GLY A 189 -20.39 19.36 -3.42
C GLY A 189 -19.40 19.44 -4.58
N ARG A 190 -18.98 18.31 -5.17
CA ARG A 190 -17.98 18.26 -6.26
C ARG A 190 -18.59 17.93 -7.63
N ASN A 191 -19.80 18.38 -7.91
CA ASN A 191 -20.54 18.03 -9.14
C ASN A 191 -19.75 18.34 -10.43
N ASN A 192 -19.09 19.50 -10.50
CA ASN A 192 -18.24 19.85 -11.65
C ASN A 192 -17.03 18.91 -11.79
N SER A 193 -16.40 18.53 -10.68
CA SER A 193 -15.30 17.57 -10.71
C SER A 193 -15.78 16.16 -11.08
N LEU A 194 -16.95 15.74 -10.59
CA LEU A 194 -17.55 14.45 -10.96
C LEU A 194 -17.83 14.40 -12.46
N ARG A 195 -18.40 15.46 -13.04
CA ARG A 195 -18.61 15.57 -14.49
C ARG A 195 -17.30 15.39 -15.26
N ASN A 196 -16.25 16.12 -14.88
CA ASN A 196 -14.95 16.01 -15.54
C ASN A 196 -14.34 14.60 -15.38
N VAL A 197 -14.49 13.97 -14.20
CA VAL A 197 -14.01 12.60 -13.98
C VAL A 197 -14.80 11.60 -14.83
N LYS A 198 -16.11 11.77 -15.01
CA LYS A 198 -16.92 10.94 -15.91
C LYS A 198 -16.41 11.06 -17.35
N GLU A 199 -16.07 12.26 -17.81
CA GLU A 199 -15.46 12.46 -19.14
C GLU A 199 -14.10 11.76 -19.27
N MET A 200 -13.25 11.84 -18.23
CA MET A 200 -11.98 11.09 -18.19
C MET A 200 -12.22 9.58 -18.24
N VAL A 201 -13.18 9.07 -17.46
CA VAL A 201 -13.55 7.65 -17.41
C VAL A 201 -14.03 7.17 -18.78
N SER A 202 -14.97 7.86 -19.40
CA SER A 202 -15.47 7.53 -20.74
C SER A 202 -14.37 7.55 -21.79
N GLY A 203 -13.48 8.55 -21.75
CA GLY A 203 -12.37 8.66 -22.68
C GLY A 203 -11.36 7.51 -22.56
N VAL A 204 -10.96 7.14 -21.34
CA VAL A 204 -10.07 5.99 -21.10
C VAL A 204 -10.76 4.68 -21.50
N ARG A 205 -12.05 4.52 -21.16
CA ARG A 205 -12.85 3.35 -21.54
C ARG A 205 -12.92 3.17 -23.06
N ALA A 206 -13.10 4.26 -23.81
CA ALA A 206 -13.11 4.27 -25.27
C ALA A 206 -11.76 3.86 -25.89
N MET A 207 -10.67 3.95 -25.14
CA MET A 207 -9.36 3.41 -25.57
C MET A 207 -9.27 1.89 -25.40
N GLY A 208 -10.30 1.20 -24.92
CA GLY A 208 -10.27 -0.24 -24.69
C GLY A 208 -9.43 -0.65 -23.48
N MET A 209 -9.25 0.25 -22.51
CA MET A 209 -8.56 -0.02 -21.24
C MET A 209 -9.57 -0.18 -20.10
N GLU A 210 -9.20 -0.96 -19.09
CA GLU A 210 -9.84 -0.86 -17.79
C GLU A 210 -9.57 0.51 -17.17
N VAL A 211 -10.54 1.04 -16.44
CA VAL A 211 -10.46 2.36 -15.85
C VAL A 211 -10.86 2.34 -14.39
N CYS A 212 -9.98 2.87 -13.55
CA CYS A 212 -10.13 2.88 -12.11
C CYS A 212 -10.02 4.30 -11.56
N VAL A 213 -10.77 4.60 -10.51
CA VAL A 213 -10.64 5.87 -9.78
C VAL A 213 -10.51 5.63 -8.28
N THR A 214 -9.90 6.56 -7.57
CA THR A 214 -9.98 6.69 -6.11
C THR A 214 -10.25 8.14 -5.76
N LEU A 215 -11.51 8.45 -5.44
CA LEU A 215 -12.00 9.81 -5.21
C LEU A 215 -12.40 10.06 -3.74
N GLY A 216 -12.10 9.10 -2.86
CA GLY A 216 -12.54 9.12 -1.46
C GLY A 216 -13.84 8.35 -1.26
N MET A 217 -14.67 8.82 -0.33
CA MET A 217 -16.02 8.29 -0.08
C MET A 217 -17.00 8.81 -1.14
N ILE A 218 -17.85 7.92 -1.64
CA ILE A 218 -18.92 8.23 -2.59
C ILE A 218 -20.24 7.64 -2.09
N ASP A 219 -21.35 8.25 -2.47
CA ASP A 219 -22.68 7.70 -2.25
C ASP A 219 -23.13 6.77 -3.40
N ALA A 220 -24.31 6.18 -3.25
CA ALA A 220 -24.87 5.26 -4.24
C ALA A 220 -25.14 5.93 -5.59
N ASP A 221 -25.50 7.22 -5.62
CA ASP A 221 -25.84 7.93 -6.85
C ASP A 221 -24.58 8.21 -7.66
N GLN A 222 -23.54 8.70 -6.97
CA GLN A 222 -22.21 8.90 -7.55
C GLN A 222 -21.60 7.60 -8.07
N ALA A 223 -21.79 6.48 -7.36
CA ALA A 223 -21.34 5.17 -7.82
C ALA A 223 -22.04 4.76 -9.13
N ARG A 224 -23.37 4.95 -9.23
CA ARG A 224 -24.13 4.67 -10.47
C ARG A 224 -23.69 5.58 -11.61
N GLU A 225 -23.51 6.88 -11.37
CA GLU A 225 -23.02 7.82 -12.38
C GLU A 225 -21.63 7.44 -12.93
N LEU A 226 -20.73 6.95 -12.07
CA LEU A 226 -19.41 6.46 -12.48
C LEU A 226 -19.53 5.15 -13.28
N ARG A 227 -20.41 4.23 -12.87
CA ARG A 227 -20.68 3.00 -13.63
C ARG A 227 -21.19 3.32 -15.04
N GLU A 228 -22.15 4.23 -15.15
CA GLU A 228 -22.74 4.68 -16.42
C GLU A 228 -21.68 5.29 -17.35
N ALA A 229 -20.71 6.03 -16.80
CA ALA A 229 -19.57 6.54 -17.56
C ALA A 229 -18.60 5.44 -18.04
N GLY A 230 -18.75 4.21 -17.55
CA GLY A 230 -17.92 3.06 -17.92
C GLY A 230 -16.81 2.74 -16.93
N LEU A 231 -16.92 3.21 -15.68
CA LEU A 231 -15.94 2.89 -14.64
C LEU A 231 -15.90 1.37 -14.38
N THR A 232 -14.69 0.79 -14.43
CA THR A 232 -14.53 -0.67 -14.28
C THR A 232 -14.18 -1.05 -12.85
N ALA A 233 -13.38 -0.25 -12.16
CA ALA A 233 -13.00 -0.49 -10.77
C ALA A 233 -13.00 0.80 -9.92
N TYR A 234 -13.25 0.67 -8.63
CA TYR A 234 -13.11 1.77 -7.68
C TYR A 234 -12.17 1.36 -6.55
N ASN A 235 -11.12 2.14 -6.33
CA ASN A 235 -10.18 1.90 -5.25
C ASN A 235 -10.63 2.60 -3.96
N HIS A 236 -10.84 1.81 -2.91
CA HIS A 236 -11.14 2.31 -1.58
C HIS A 236 -10.62 1.33 -0.53
N ASN A 237 -9.36 1.52 -0.10
CA ASN A 237 -8.68 0.61 0.83
C ASN A 237 -9.38 0.49 2.20
N LEU A 238 -8.97 -0.47 3.01
CA LEU A 238 -9.27 -0.52 4.45
C LEU A 238 -8.08 -0.01 5.28
N ASP A 239 -6.89 0.03 4.66
CA ASP A 239 -5.58 0.42 5.21
C ASP A 239 -5.02 -0.55 6.26
N THR A 240 -5.81 -0.91 7.27
CA THR A 240 -5.41 -1.80 8.38
C THR A 240 -6.64 -2.47 9.02
N SER A 241 -6.49 -3.10 10.19
CA SER A 241 -7.61 -3.63 10.97
C SER A 241 -8.56 -2.54 11.44
N ARG A 242 -9.79 -2.94 11.78
CA ARG A 242 -10.78 -2.02 12.36
C ARG A 242 -10.28 -1.45 13.69
N GLU A 243 -9.63 -2.29 14.48
CA GLU A 243 -9.16 -2.00 15.83
C GLU A 243 -7.98 -1.02 15.82
N PHE A 244 -7.09 -1.10 14.82
CA PHE A 244 -5.94 -0.22 14.71
C PHE A 244 -6.22 1.05 13.90
N TYR A 245 -7.27 1.07 13.08
CA TYR A 245 -7.62 2.19 12.20
C TYR A 245 -7.59 3.59 12.87
N PRO A 246 -8.18 3.77 14.09
CA PRO A 246 -8.22 5.09 14.74
C PRO A 246 -6.86 5.65 15.13
N SER A 247 -5.82 4.81 15.22
CA SER A 247 -4.44 5.25 15.48
C SER A 247 -3.77 5.88 14.26
N ILE A 248 -4.30 5.62 13.06
CA ILE A 248 -3.73 6.06 11.79
C ILE A 248 -4.55 7.17 11.15
N ILE A 249 -5.88 7.08 11.24
CA ILE A 249 -6.84 8.00 10.62
C ILE A 249 -7.97 8.26 11.62
N SER A 250 -8.22 9.52 11.97
CA SER A 250 -9.31 9.89 12.88
C SER A 250 -10.43 10.68 12.19
N THR A 251 -10.14 11.27 11.02
CA THR A 251 -11.11 12.09 10.29
C THR A 251 -12.28 11.30 9.70
N ARG A 252 -12.18 9.97 9.56
CA ARG A 252 -13.24 9.09 9.05
C ARG A 252 -13.24 7.78 9.83
N THR A 253 -14.38 7.13 9.85
CA THR A 253 -14.61 5.84 10.50
C THR A 253 -14.32 4.68 9.55
N TYR A 254 -14.08 3.50 10.12
CA TYR A 254 -13.94 2.27 9.34
C TYR A 254 -15.23 1.90 8.61
N ASP A 255 -16.38 2.15 9.22
CA ASP A 255 -17.70 1.84 8.65
C ASP A 255 -18.07 2.73 7.46
N GLU A 256 -17.68 4.00 7.45
CA GLU A 256 -17.83 4.86 6.27
C GLU A 256 -17.13 4.27 5.04
N ARG A 257 -16.01 3.57 5.24
CA ARG A 257 -15.29 2.89 4.15
C ARG A 257 -16.03 1.67 3.67
N LEU A 258 -16.50 0.83 4.60
CA LEU A 258 -17.30 -0.34 4.26
C LEU A 258 -18.60 0.04 3.54
N ALA A 259 -19.25 1.13 3.95
CA ALA A 259 -20.41 1.68 3.25
C ALA A 259 -20.08 2.09 1.81
N THR A 260 -18.95 2.78 1.61
CA THR A 260 -18.45 3.12 0.26
C THR A 260 -18.21 1.87 -0.58
N LEU A 261 -17.62 0.81 0.00
CA LEU A 261 -17.45 -0.48 -0.69
C LEU A 261 -18.78 -1.15 -1.04
N GLY A 262 -19.80 -0.99 -0.18
CA GLY A 262 -21.19 -1.37 -0.46
C GLY A 262 -21.70 -0.68 -1.71
N HIS A 263 -21.69 0.66 -1.73
CA HIS A 263 -22.17 1.46 -2.87
C HIS A 263 -21.47 1.12 -4.20
N VAL A 264 -20.15 0.92 -4.18
CA VAL A 264 -19.38 0.51 -5.36
C VAL A 264 -19.85 -0.84 -5.89
N ARG A 265 -20.02 -1.83 -4.99
CA ARG A 265 -20.47 -3.18 -5.36
C ARG A 265 -21.90 -3.17 -5.90
N ASP A 266 -22.80 -2.48 -5.23
CA ASP A 266 -24.22 -2.41 -5.60
C ASP A 266 -24.40 -1.72 -6.97
N ALA A 267 -23.50 -0.79 -7.32
CA ALA A 267 -23.45 -0.17 -8.64
C ALA A 267 -22.82 -1.08 -9.73
N GLY A 268 -22.39 -2.31 -9.40
CA GLY A 268 -21.76 -3.23 -10.34
C GLY A 268 -20.34 -2.82 -10.77
N ILE A 269 -19.64 -2.04 -9.94
CA ILE A 269 -18.23 -1.66 -10.17
C ILE A 269 -17.33 -2.62 -9.38
N ASN A 270 -16.21 -3.04 -9.97
CA ASN A 270 -15.26 -3.91 -9.27
C ASN A 270 -14.62 -3.18 -8.08
N VAL A 271 -14.62 -3.84 -6.92
CA VAL A 271 -13.98 -3.30 -5.71
C VAL A 271 -12.48 -3.56 -5.76
N CYS A 272 -11.69 -2.50 -5.63
CA CYS A 272 -10.26 -2.57 -5.35
C CYS A 272 -10.01 -2.10 -3.90
N SER A 273 -9.72 -3.01 -2.98
CA SER A 273 -9.56 -2.67 -1.56
C SER A 273 -8.54 -3.54 -0.87
N GLY A 274 -7.55 -2.90 -0.25
CA GLY A 274 -6.50 -3.59 0.51
C GLY A 274 -5.95 -2.73 1.63
N GLY A 275 -4.65 -2.83 1.91
CA GLY A 275 -4.04 -2.11 3.04
C GLY A 275 -2.57 -1.78 2.92
N ILE A 276 -2.01 -1.25 4.01
CA ILE A 276 -0.64 -0.77 4.13
C ILE A 276 0.04 -1.46 5.30
N LEU A 277 1.20 -2.06 5.06
CA LEU A 277 2.03 -2.72 6.05
C LEU A 277 3.13 -1.79 6.54
N GLY A 278 3.47 -1.85 7.83
CA GLY A 278 4.50 -1.01 8.46
C GLY A 278 3.98 0.28 9.09
N LEU A 279 2.67 0.46 9.19
CA LEU A 279 2.01 1.57 9.90
C LEU A 279 2.28 1.56 11.42
N GLY A 280 2.65 0.40 11.96
CA GLY A 280 2.75 0.14 13.40
C GLY A 280 1.82 -0.96 13.87
N GLU A 281 1.09 -1.52 12.93
CA GLU A 281 0.17 -2.62 13.09
C GLU A 281 0.92 -3.91 13.46
N THR A 282 0.28 -4.74 14.26
CA THR A 282 0.73 -6.08 14.64
C THR A 282 0.31 -7.12 13.60
N ASP A 283 0.76 -8.37 13.77
CA ASP A 283 0.23 -9.47 12.95
C ASP A 283 -1.29 -9.66 13.13
N GLN A 284 -1.83 -9.41 14.32
CA GLN A 284 -3.27 -9.49 14.56
C GLN A 284 -4.03 -8.44 13.75
N ASP A 285 -3.43 -7.28 13.52
CA ASP A 285 -4.04 -6.24 12.69
C ASP A 285 -4.01 -6.60 11.21
N ARG A 286 -2.94 -7.25 10.74
CA ARG A 286 -2.85 -7.76 9.37
C ARG A 286 -3.87 -8.88 9.14
N ILE A 287 -4.02 -9.78 10.11
CA ILE A 287 -5.06 -10.82 10.12
C ILE A 287 -6.45 -10.17 10.09
N GLY A 288 -6.69 -9.12 10.89
CA GLY A 288 -7.96 -8.39 10.91
C GLY A 288 -8.29 -7.72 9.56
N LEU A 289 -7.30 -7.13 8.89
CA LEU A 289 -7.44 -6.60 7.53
C LEU A 289 -7.79 -7.70 6.53
N LEU A 290 -7.03 -8.80 6.53
CA LEU A 290 -7.24 -9.94 5.63
C LEU A 290 -8.61 -10.57 5.82
N HIS A 291 -8.99 -10.84 7.07
CA HIS A 291 -10.29 -11.36 7.45
C HIS A 291 -11.41 -10.43 6.96
N THR A 292 -11.31 -9.13 7.18
CA THR A 292 -12.35 -8.18 6.74
C THR A 292 -12.52 -8.22 5.23
N ALA A 293 -11.43 -8.21 4.46
CA ALA A 293 -11.49 -8.28 3.00
C ALA A 293 -12.08 -9.62 2.51
N ALA A 294 -11.72 -10.74 3.14
CA ALA A 294 -12.19 -12.07 2.80
C ALA A 294 -13.61 -12.40 3.28
N THR A 295 -14.24 -11.52 4.08
CA THR A 295 -15.60 -11.70 4.63
C THR A 295 -16.58 -10.61 4.19
N LEU A 296 -16.17 -9.76 3.24
CA LEU A 296 -17.11 -8.92 2.50
C LEU A 296 -18.16 -9.80 1.77
N PRO A 297 -19.35 -9.25 1.43
CA PRO A 297 -20.38 -9.99 0.68
C PRO A 297 -19.87 -10.66 -0.60
N SER A 298 -18.84 -10.06 -1.19
CA SER A 298 -17.98 -10.65 -2.21
C SER A 298 -16.54 -10.21 -1.93
N HIS A 299 -15.57 -11.09 -2.20
CA HIS A 299 -14.15 -10.68 -2.21
C HIS A 299 -13.94 -9.46 -3.11
N PRO A 300 -12.98 -8.57 -2.79
CA PRO A 300 -12.56 -7.54 -3.72
C PRO A 300 -12.02 -8.19 -5.00
N GLU A 301 -12.23 -7.54 -6.15
CA GLU A 301 -11.63 -7.98 -7.43
C GLU A 301 -10.11 -7.86 -7.37
N SER A 302 -9.62 -6.78 -6.73
CA SER A 302 -8.21 -6.52 -6.53
C SER A 302 -7.93 -6.16 -5.06
N PHE A 303 -6.96 -6.85 -4.46
CA PHE A 303 -6.45 -6.58 -3.12
C PHE A 303 -5.02 -6.02 -3.21
N PRO A 304 -4.84 -4.69 -3.17
CA PRO A 304 -3.52 -4.08 -3.13
C PRO A 304 -2.86 -4.22 -1.76
N VAL A 305 -1.67 -4.81 -1.76
CA VAL A 305 -0.77 -4.85 -0.60
C VAL A 305 0.28 -3.76 -0.79
N ASN A 306 0.24 -2.74 0.07
CA ASN A 306 1.18 -1.65 0.07
C ASN A 306 2.16 -1.84 1.23
N ALA A 307 3.43 -1.51 1.04
CA ALA A 307 4.32 -1.19 2.15
C ALA A 307 4.27 0.32 2.41
N LEU A 308 4.33 0.72 3.68
CA LEU A 308 4.50 2.12 4.06
C LEU A 308 5.75 2.67 3.37
N VAL A 309 5.57 3.75 2.61
CA VAL A 309 6.67 4.58 2.14
C VAL A 309 6.81 5.73 3.15
N PRO A 310 7.85 5.74 4.00
CA PRO A 310 8.03 6.79 4.99
C PRO A 310 8.32 8.12 4.29
N ILE A 311 7.43 9.11 4.46
CA ILE A 311 7.59 10.44 3.87
C ILE A 311 7.89 11.44 4.98
N LYS A 312 9.07 12.06 4.90
CA LYS A 312 9.51 13.08 5.85
C LYS A 312 8.43 14.16 6.05
N GLY A 313 8.17 14.48 7.31
CA GLY A 313 7.17 15.46 7.70
C GLY A 313 5.75 14.92 7.91
N THR A 314 5.48 13.67 7.53
CA THR A 314 4.30 12.94 8.03
C THR A 314 4.60 12.35 9.42
N PRO A 315 3.59 12.06 10.27
CA PRO A 315 3.80 11.41 11.57
C PRO A 315 4.54 10.07 11.49
N LEU A 316 4.44 9.37 10.36
CA LEU A 316 5.09 8.08 10.12
C LEU A 316 6.38 8.22 9.27
N GLY A 317 6.88 9.43 9.07
CA GLY A 317 7.97 9.74 8.13
C GLY A 317 9.33 9.16 8.49
N ASP A 318 9.58 8.87 9.77
CA ASP A 318 10.86 8.33 10.27
C ASP A 318 10.77 6.83 10.60
N ARG A 319 9.68 6.16 10.19
CA ARG A 319 9.54 4.72 10.41
C ARG A 319 10.50 3.93 9.55
N LYS A 320 10.96 2.80 10.10
CA LYS A 320 11.71 1.81 9.33
C LYS A 320 10.77 1.11 8.33
N PRO A 321 11.26 0.78 7.12
CA PRO A 321 10.52 -0.07 6.19
C PRO A 321 10.08 -1.38 6.84
N ILE A 322 8.94 -1.90 6.41
CA ILE A 322 8.47 -3.21 6.84
C ILE A 322 9.41 -4.31 6.31
N GLU A 323 9.64 -5.33 7.12
CA GLU A 323 10.41 -6.50 6.69
C GLU A 323 9.73 -7.23 5.53
N PHE A 324 10.52 -7.64 4.54
CA PHE A 324 10.02 -8.36 3.37
C PHE A 324 9.22 -9.62 3.74
N THR A 325 9.61 -10.32 4.80
CA THR A 325 8.92 -11.52 5.28
C THR A 325 7.47 -11.25 5.67
N SER A 326 7.16 -10.05 6.19
CA SER A 326 5.78 -9.65 6.50
C SER A 326 4.98 -9.35 5.23
N MET A 327 5.61 -8.75 4.22
CA MET A 327 5.01 -8.54 2.91
C MET A 327 4.65 -9.87 2.24
N LEU A 328 5.62 -10.79 2.15
CA LEU A 328 5.44 -12.11 1.55
C LEU A 328 4.36 -12.91 2.26
N ARG A 329 4.38 -12.92 3.59
CA ARG A 329 3.36 -13.58 4.42
C ARG A 329 1.96 -13.04 4.14
N THR A 330 1.81 -11.72 4.06
CA THR A 330 0.51 -11.08 3.78
C THR A 330 0.02 -11.42 2.37
N ILE A 331 0.88 -11.37 1.36
CA ILE A 331 0.54 -11.74 -0.02
C ILE A 331 0.10 -13.21 -0.10
N ALA A 332 0.88 -14.11 0.48
CA ALA A 332 0.62 -15.54 0.43
C ALA A 332 -0.68 -15.91 1.19
N ALA A 333 -0.89 -15.33 2.37
CA ALA A 333 -2.15 -15.49 3.11
C ALA A 333 -3.34 -14.94 2.32
N ALA A 334 -3.22 -13.74 1.74
CA ALA A 334 -4.27 -13.14 0.92
C ALA A 334 -4.65 -14.02 -0.29
N ARG A 335 -3.65 -14.58 -0.98
CA ARG A 335 -3.87 -15.51 -2.10
C ARG A 335 -4.66 -16.75 -1.67
N ILE A 336 -4.32 -17.35 -0.53
CA ILE A 336 -5.00 -18.57 -0.06
C ILE A 336 -6.46 -18.27 0.29
N ILE A 337 -6.75 -17.20 1.03
CA ILE A 337 -8.11 -16.92 1.51
C ILE A 337 -9.00 -16.26 0.44
N MET A 338 -8.41 -15.55 -0.52
CA MET A 338 -9.08 -14.89 -1.64
C MET A 338 -8.56 -15.43 -2.99
N PRO A 339 -8.87 -16.70 -3.34
CA PRO A 339 -8.20 -17.41 -4.42
C PRO A 339 -8.40 -16.82 -5.82
N THR A 340 -9.53 -16.15 -6.07
CA THR A 340 -9.88 -15.55 -7.38
C THR A 340 -9.43 -14.09 -7.53
N THR A 341 -9.09 -13.43 -6.42
CA THR A 341 -8.75 -12.01 -6.34
C THR A 341 -7.38 -11.74 -6.96
N ILE A 342 -7.25 -10.60 -7.63
CA ILE A 342 -5.96 -10.08 -8.08
C ILE A 342 -5.20 -9.53 -6.86
N ILE A 343 -4.05 -10.10 -6.53
CA ILE A 343 -3.21 -9.62 -5.42
C ILE A 343 -2.15 -8.71 -6.01
N ARG A 344 -2.19 -7.41 -5.66
CA ARG A 344 -1.32 -6.39 -6.27
C ARG A 344 -0.19 -6.00 -5.33
N ILE A 345 1.05 -6.06 -5.81
CA ILE A 345 2.18 -5.38 -5.18
C ILE A 345 2.06 -3.89 -5.56
N ALA A 346 1.63 -3.07 -4.61
CA ALA A 346 1.30 -1.68 -4.85
C ALA A 346 2.44 -0.74 -4.43
N ALA A 347 2.19 0.21 -3.52
CA ALA A 347 3.24 1.12 -3.05
C ALA A 347 4.34 0.35 -2.30
N GLY A 348 5.59 0.80 -2.44
CA GLY A 348 6.77 0.16 -1.83
C GLY A 348 7.48 -0.88 -2.71
N ARG A 349 6.95 -1.20 -3.90
CA ARG A 349 7.65 -2.12 -4.84
C ARG A 349 9.03 -1.61 -5.25
N LYS A 350 9.20 -0.29 -5.44
CA LYS A 350 10.47 0.31 -5.88
C LYS A 350 11.65 0.03 -4.96
N THR A 351 11.40 -0.27 -3.68
CA THR A 351 12.44 -0.61 -2.69
C THR A 351 12.71 -2.11 -2.57
N MET A 352 11.96 -2.95 -3.29
CA MET A 352 12.17 -4.40 -3.30
C MET A 352 13.27 -4.77 -4.29
N THR A 353 14.10 -5.75 -3.91
CA THR A 353 15.01 -6.38 -4.88
C THR A 353 14.21 -7.16 -5.92
N GLU A 354 14.85 -7.51 -7.02
CA GLU A 354 14.22 -8.30 -8.08
C GLU A 354 13.75 -9.67 -7.56
N GLU A 355 14.57 -10.35 -6.76
CA GLU A 355 14.26 -11.67 -6.18
C GLU A 355 13.08 -11.60 -5.21
N GLN A 356 12.97 -10.48 -4.47
CA GLN A 356 11.82 -10.24 -3.59
C GLN A 356 10.52 -10.08 -4.39
N GLN A 357 10.57 -9.37 -5.51
CA GLN A 357 9.42 -9.25 -6.42
C GLN A 357 9.07 -10.61 -7.04
N ALA A 358 10.06 -11.35 -7.56
CA ALA A 358 9.87 -12.69 -8.11
C ALA A 358 9.25 -13.65 -7.09
N MET A 359 9.70 -13.61 -5.83
CA MET A 359 9.12 -14.43 -4.76
C MET A 359 7.68 -14.02 -4.42
N CYS A 360 7.34 -12.72 -4.49
CA CYS A 360 5.94 -12.28 -4.37
C CYS A 360 5.07 -12.80 -5.51
N PHE A 361 5.55 -12.75 -6.76
CA PHE A 361 4.84 -13.29 -7.92
C PHE A 361 4.62 -14.80 -7.79
N MET A 362 5.67 -15.53 -7.40
CA MET A 362 5.58 -16.97 -7.13
C MET A 362 4.56 -17.29 -6.04
N ALA A 363 4.51 -16.51 -4.97
CA ALA A 363 3.54 -16.67 -3.87
C ALA A 363 2.11 -16.23 -4.25
N GLY A 364 1.89 -15.70 -5.45
CA GLY A 364 0.57 -15.43 -6.01
C GLY A 364 0.16 -13.96 -6.10
N ALA A 365 1.09 -13.02 -5.91
CA ALA A 365 0.89 -11.67 -6.44
C ALA A 365 0.84 -11.73 -7.97
N ASN A 366 -0.08 -11.00 -8.58
CA ASN A 366 -0.31 -11.06 -10.03
C ASN A 366 -0.77 -9.72 -10.61
N ALA A 367 -0.39 -8.62 -9.95
CA ALA A 367 -0.56 -7.27 -10.46
C ALA A 367 0.48 -6.32 -9.87
N VAL A 368 0.78 -5.27 -10.63
CA VAL A 368 1.68 -4.18 -10.22
C VAL A 368 1.23 -2.83 -10.76
N PHE A 369 1.72 -1.75 -10.17
CA PHE A 369 1.70 -0.45 -10.83
C PHE A 369 2.95 -0.23 -11.68
N THR A 370 2.84 0.27 -12.90
CA THR A 370 3.97 0.52 -13.80
C THR A 370 3.95 1.94 -14.36
N GLY A 371 5.13 2.53 -14.53
CA GLY A 371 5.33 3.88 -15.05
C GLY A 371 6.29 4.71 -14.21
N GLU A 372 6.48 5.98 -14.56
CA GLU A 372 7.50 6.82 -13.91
C GLU A 372 7.19 7.13 -12.43
N LYS A 373 5.92 7.27 -12.07
CA LYS A 373 5.49 7.70 -10.73
C LYS A 373 4.15 7.10 -10.32
N MET A 374 3.96 7.02 -9.01
CA MET A 374 2.68 6.78 -8.35
C MET A 374 1.96 8.13 -8.10
N LEU A 375 1.27 8.26 -6.95
CA LEU A 375 0.59 9.51 -6.59
C LEU A 375 1.58 10.64 -6.27
N THR A 376 2.55 10.35 -5.40
CA THR A 376 3.55 11.33 -4.91
C THR A 376 4.94 10.72 -4.72
N THR A 377 5.12 9.46 -5.08
CA THR A 377 6.36 8.70 -4.91
C THR A 377 6.74 8.06 -6.24
N ASP A 378 8.01 7.67 -6.37
CA ASP A 378 8.50 6.99 -7.56
C ASP A 378 7.84 5.62 -7.74
N CYS A 379 7.85 5.16 -8.99
CA CYS A 379 7.41 3.84 -9.40
C CYS A 379 8.54 3.12 -10.17
N ASN A 380 8.39 1.83 -10.43
CA ASN A 380 9.24 1.13 -11.37
C ASN A 380 8.80 1.51 -12.80
N GLY A 381 9.78 1.88 -13.63
CA GLY A 381 9.52 2.29 -15.01
C GLY A 381 9.11 1.11 -15.89
N TRP A 382 8.53 1.41 -17.05
CA TRP A 382 8.08 0.39 -17.99
C TRP A 382 9.21 -0.53 -18.47
N ASP A 383 10.39 0.04 -18.77
CA ASP A 383 11.55 -0.73 -19.22
C ASP A 383 12.10 -1.64 -18.11
N ASP A 384 12.18 -1.14 -16.87
CA ASP A 384 12.59 -1.93 -15.70
C ASP A 384 11.67 -3.15 -15.51
N ASP A 385 10.35 -2.92 -15.61
CA ASP A 385 9.34 -3.97 -15.48
C ASP A 385 9.42 -4.96 -16.66
N ALA A 386 9.63 -4.48 -17.89
CA ALA A 386 9.77 -5.34 -19.06
C ALA A 386 10.97 -6.29 -18.96
N VAL A 387 12.13 -5.79 -18.53
CA VAL A 387 13.34 -6.61 -18.32
C VAL A 387 13.13 -7.66 -17.22
N LEU A 388 12.48 -7.29 -16.12
CA LEU A 388 12.12 -8.23 -15.06
C LEU A 388 11.19 -9.31 -15.60
N PHE A 389 10.15 -8.92 -16.34
CA PHE A 389 9.14 -9.84 -16.83
C PHE A 389 9.72 -10.84 -17.82
N GLU A 390 10.55 -10.38 -18.77
CA GLU A 390 11.24 -11.24 -19.71
C GLU A 390 12.10 -12.29 -18.98
N ARG A 391 12.89 -11.85 -17.98
CA ARG A 391 13.78 -12.76 -17.24
C ARG A 391 13.04 -13.84 -16.46
N TRP A 392 11.91 -13.48 -15.84
CA TRP A 392 11.15 -14.39 -14.98
C TRP A 392 10.01 -15.11 -15.72
N GLY A 393 9.88 -14.92 -17.04
CA GLY A 393 8.86 -15.57 -17.86
C GLY A 393 7.44 -15.06 -17.58
N LEU A 394 7.31 -13.79 -17.20
CA LEU A 394 6.04 -13.12 -16.95
C LEU A 394 5.61 -12.33 -18.19
N GLN A 395 4.29 -12.17 -18.36
CA GLN A 395 3.70 -11.42 -19.45
C GLN A 395 2.54 -10.53 -18.95
N PRO A 396 2.28 -9.39 -19.63
CA PRO A 396 1.16 -8.54 -19.28
C PRO A 396 -0.19 -9.26 -19.46
N MET A 397 -1.01 -9.27 -18.41
CA MET A 397 -2.39 -9.76 -18.47
C MET A 397 -3.24 -8.86 -19.38
N LYS A 398 -4.02 -9.46 -20.28
CA LYS A 398 -4.91 -8.72 -21.19
C LYS A 398 -5.98 -7.93 -20.43
N SER A 399 -6.35 -6.77 -20.97
CA SER A 399 -7.46 -5.97 -20.44
C SER A 399 -8.76 -6.78 -20.46
N PHE A 400 -9.58 -6.66 -19.41
CA PHE A 400 -10.85 -7.37 -19.21
C PHE A 400 -10.77 -8.91 -19.06
N ALA A 401 -9.58 -9.51 -19.00
CA ALA A 401 -9.43 -10.97 -18.88
C ALA A 401 -10.15 -11.56 -17.65
N LYS A 402 -10.18 -10.83 -16.53
CA LYS A 402 -10.90 -11.22 -15.29
C LYS A 402 -12.30 -10.61 -15.16
N SER A 403 -12.62 -9.63 -15.99
CA SER A 403 -13.84 -8.80 -15.90
C SER A 403 -14.94 -9.26 -16.87
N ALA A 404 -14.72 -10.35 -17.61
CA ALA A 404 -15.78 -11.05 -18.31
C ALA A 404 -16.75 -11.61 -17.27
N ALA A 405 -17.78 -10.83 -16.93
CA ALA A 405 -19.00 -11.40 -16.40
C ALA A 405 -19.45 -12.51 -17.38
N PRO A 406 -19.99 -13.64 -16.90
CA PRO A 406 -20.67 -14.55 -17.81
C PRO A 406 -21.80 -13.74 -18.45
N ASP A 407 -21.77 -13.61 -19.77
CA ASP A 407 -22.91 -13.14 -20.53
C ASP A 407 -24.10 -14.07 -20.17
N SER A 408 -25.09 -13.54 -19.47
CA SER A 408 -26.40 -14.16 -19.27
C SER A 408 -27.49 -13.13 -19.44
#